data_AF-A0A5C8ZQH3-F1
#
_entry.id   AF-A0A5C8ZQH3-F1
#
_cell.length_a   1.000
_cell.length_b   1.000
_cell.length_c   1.000
_cell.angle_alpha   90.00
_cell.angle_beta   90.00
_cell.angle_gamma   90.00
#
_symmetry.space_group_name_H-M   'P 1'
#
loop_
_entity.id
_entity.type
_entity.pdbx_description
1 polymer ?
#
loop_
_entity_poly.entity_id
_entity_poly.type
_entity_poly.pdbx_seq_one_letter_code
_entity_poly.pdbx_strand_id
1 'polypeptide(L)'
;MPSKKALNSARAKLNEARFFLALMDRVETERTPITNGQTFEQEYTYYLSACLNGCYSAVVCLEDGGKLLKGAARAFKNERPEFYLREFGLRSRSVHYGPVRPGTPRYIPPQPGAVNFNFSVPQASAPQQQGRADFSLYGTFYFDDEKDFDRTATVRDICSRHIGEIAAFIDQCEKDASEPPQPASN
;
A
#
# COMPACT_ATOMS: atom_id res chain seq x y z
N MET A 1 11.37 -27.10 4.98
CA MET A 1 11.68 -25.84 5.69
C MET A 1 11.42 -24.68 4.76
N PRO A 2 10.73 -23.62 5.22
CA PRO A 2 10.55 -22.38 4.47
C PRO A 2 11.90 -21.81 4.04
N SER A 3 12.03 -21.47 2.76
CA SER A 3 13.29 -20.93 2.26
C SER A 3 13.54 -19.55 2.86
N LYS A 4 14.59 -19.41 3.70
CA LYS A 4 15.06 -18.10 4.21
C LYS A 4 15.28 -17.09 3.06
N LYS A 5 15.65 -17.58 1.87
CA LYS A 5 15.76 -16.78 0.65
C LYS A 5 14.41 -16.19 0.24
N ALA A 6 13.33 -16.97 0.26
CA ALA A 6 11.98 -16.50 -0.10
C ALA A 6 11.49 -15.41 0.85
N LEU A 7 11.68 -15.58 2.17
CA LEU A 7 11.35 -14.56 3.17
C LEU A 7 12.16 -13.27 2.96
N ASN A 8 13.47 -13.37 2.72
CA ASN A 8 14.30 -12.20 2.44
C ASN A 8 13.88 -11.48 1.14
N SER A 9 13.57 -12.23 0.08
CA SER A 9 13.06 -11.67 -1.17
C SER A 9 11.71 -10.97 -0.99
N ALA A 10 10.81 -11.57 -0.19
CA ALA A 10 9.52 -10.96 0.13
C ALA A 10 9.70 -9.63 0.90
N ARG A 11 10.59 -9.58 1.90
CA ARG A 11 10.92 -8.35 2.63
C ARG A 11 11.52 -7.27 1.73
N ALA A 12 12.41 -7.65 0.80
CA ALA A 12 12.98 -6.69 -0.15
C ALA A 12 11.89 -6.07 -1.04
N LYS A 13 10.95 -6.87 -1.55
CA LYS A 13 9.82 -6.37 -2.34
C LYS A 13 8.82 -5.53 -1.54
N LEU A 14 8.61 -5.86 -0.26
CA LEU A 14 7.83 -5.01 0.62
C LEU A 14 8.50 -3.65 0.87
N ASN A 15 9.83 -3.60 0.96
CA ASN A 15 10.57 -2.34 1.06
C ASN A 15 10.50 -1.52 -0.23
N GLU A 16 10.51 -2.15 -1.41
CA GLU A 16 10.23 -1.47 -2.68
C GLU A 16 8.83 -0.83 -2.66
N ALA A 17 7.81 -1.56 -2.19
CA ALA A 17 6.45 -1.00 -2.07
C ALA A 17 6.40 0.22 -1.13
N ARG A 18 7.08 0.15 0.02
CA ARG A 18 7.20 1.28 0.96
C ARG A 18 7.89 2.49 0.36
N PHE A 19 8.93 2.25 -0.45
CA PHE A 19 9.62 3.32 -1.17
C PHE A 19 8.66 4.06 -2.12
N PHE A 20 7.88 3.33 -2.92
CA PHE A 20 6.91 3.96 -3.82
C PHE A 20 5.75 4.64 -3.07
N LEU A 21 5.31 4.09 -1.94
CA LEU A 21 4.33 4.76 -1.07
C LEU A 21 4.85 6.11 -0.57
N ALA A 22 6.13 6.21 -0.20
CA ALA A 22 6.74 7.47 0.20
C ALA A 22 6.81 8.48 -0.96
N LEU A 23 7.04 8.02 -2.19
CA LEU A 23 6.98 8.88 -3.38
C LEU A 23 5.55 9.37 -3.67
N MET A 24 4.54 8.51 -3.47
CA MET A 24 3.13 8.92 -3.57
C MET A 24 2.81 10.02 -2.55
N ASP A 25 3.21 9.84 -1.28
CA ASP A 25 3.01 10.82 -0.21
C ASP A 25 3.66 12.17 -0.53
N ARG A 26 4.89 12.12 -1.08
CA ARG A 26 5.60 13.32 -1.52
C ARG A 26 4.88 14.04 -2.65
N VAL A 27 4.49 13.33 -3.71
CA VAL A 27 3.77 13.92 -4.85
C VAL A 27 2.42 14.51 -4.41
N GLU A 28 1.71 13.82 -3.53
CA GLU A 28 0.42 14.27 -3.01
C GLU A 28 0.54 15.51 -2.11
N THR A 29 1.61 15.61 -1.34
CA THR A 29 1.92 16.74 -0.45
C THR A 29 2.45 17.94 -1.22
N GLU A 30 3.44 17.75 -2.08
CA GLU A 30 4.15 18.83 -2.80
C GLU A 30 3.37 19.33 -4.03
N ARG A 31 2.46 18.51 -4.59
CA ARG A 31 1.71 18.81 -5.84
C ARG A 31 2.59 19.12 -7.04
N THR A 32 3.84 18.69 -6.97
CA THR A 32 4.82 18.85 -8.03
C THR A 32 5.31 17.49 -8.45
N PRO A 33 5.43 17.23 -9.76
CA PRO A 33 6.11 16.03 -10.23
C PRO A 33 7.56 16.04 -9.73
N ILE A 34 8.06 14.89 -9.28
CA ILE A 34 9.48 14.72 -8.90
C ILE A 34 10.32 14.62 -10.18
N THR A 35 9.72 14.15 -11.27
CA THR A 35 10.36 13.99 -12.58
C THR A 35 10.05 15.17 -13.51
N ASN A 36 11.06 15.62 -14.25
CA ASN A 36 10.88 16.65 -15.28
C ASN A 36 10.24 16.01 -16.51
N GLY A 37 8.91 16.06 -16.65
CA GLY A 37 8.24 15.66 -17.89
C GLY A 37 6.81 15.16 -17.77
N GLN A 38 6.24 15.08 -16.57
CA GLN A 38 4.88 14.59 -16.36
C GLN A 38 4.08 15.47 -15.42
N THR A 39 2.75 15.31 -15.42
CA THR A 39 1.91 15.94 -14.38
C THR A 39 2.04 15.16 -13.07
N PHE A 40 1.75 15.80 -11.94
CA PHE A 40 1.84 15.14 -10.64
C PHE A 40 0.85 13.96 -10.53
N GLU A 41 -0.30 14.00 -11.19
CA GLU A 41 -1.27 12.90 -11.25
C GLU A 41 -0.76 11.68 -12.03
N GLN A 42 -0.04 11.91 -13.14
CA GLN A 42 0.66 10.89 -13.90
C GLN A 42 1.70 10.19 -13.03
N GLU A 43 2.53 10.99 -12.37
CA GLU A 43 3.58 10.46 -11.52
C GLU A 43 3.01 9.67 -10.34
N TYR A 44 1.95 10.20 -9.69
CA TYR A 44 1.25 9.50 -8.62
C TYR A 44 0.69 8.15 -9.08
N THR A 45 0.11 8.08 -10.29
CA THR A 45 -0.42 6.83 -10.85
C THR A 45 0.70 5.82 -11.13
N TYR A 46 1.85 6.28 -11.62
CA TYR A 46 3.01 5.41 -11.82
C TYR A 46 3.54 4.86 -10.49
N TYR A 47 3.65 5.70 -9.47
CA TYR A 47 4.08 5.26 -8.14
C TYR A 47 3.06 4.32 -7.48
N LEU A 48 1.76 4.56 -7.65
CA LEU A 48 0.72 3.64 -7.22
C LEU A 48 0.89 2.27 -7.88
N SER A 49 1.07 2.24 -9.20
CA SER A 49 1.26 0.99 -9.95
C SER A 49 2.50 0.23 -9.49
N ALA A 50 3.59 0.94 -9.26
CA ALA A 50 4.83 0.37 -8.73
C ALA A 50 4.66 -0.15 -7.28
N CYS A 51 3.95 0.59 -6.42
CA CYS A 51 3.63 0.18 -5.06
C CYS A 51 2.81 -1.12 -5.03
N LEU A 52 1.73 -1.19 -5.82
CA LEU A 52 0.86 -2.37 -5.89
C LEU A 52 1.58 -3.58 -6.51
N ASN A 53 2.46 -3.36 -7.49
CA ASN A 53 3.32 -4.42 -8.01
C ASN A 53 4.33 -4.90 -6.97
N GLY A 54 4.93 -4.00 -6.18
CA GLY A 54 5.80 -4.36 -5.07
C GLY A 54 5.08 -5.24 -4.04
N CYS A 55 3.84 -4.87 -3.68
CA CYS A 55 2.97 -5.65 -2.79
C CYS A 55 2.72 -7.07 -3.34
N TYR A 56 2.31 -7.16 -4.60
CA TYR A 56 2.11 -8.44 -5.27
C TYR A 56 3.38 -9.29 -5.31
N SER A 57 4.51 -8.69 -5.71
CA SER A 57 5.80 -9.39 -5.77
C SER A 57 6.25 -9.89 -4.40
N ALA A 58 6.00 -9.14 -3.32
CA ALA A 58 6.32 -9.59 -1.97
C ALA A 58 5.61 -10.90 -1.61
N VAL A 59 4.31 -11.00 -1.92
CA VAL A 59 3.53 -12.23 -1.68
C VAL A 59 3.96 -13.36 -2.61
N VAL A 60 4.26 -13.07 -3.88
CA VAL A 60 4.71 -14.07 -4.86
C VAL A 60 6.06 -14.69 -4.48
N CYS A 61 7.00 -13.91 -3.95
CA CYS A 61 8.30 -14.44 -3.51
C CYS A 61 8.15 -15.56 -2.46
N LEU A 62 7.09 -15.54 -1.65
CA LEU A 62 6.82 -16.59 -0.67
C LEU A 62 6.40 -17.91 -1.33
N GLU A 63 5.85 -17.90 -2.55
CA GLU A 63 5.48 -19.14 -3.26
C GLU A 63 6.70 -20.01 -3.61
N ASP A 64 7.88 -19.40 -3.75
CA ASP A 64 9.15 -20.09 -3.98
C ASP A 64 9.72 -20.72 -2.69
N GLY A 65 9.08 -20.45 -1.55
CA GLY A 65 9.51 -20.90 -0.22
C GLY A 65 9.14 -22.34 0.15
N GLY A 66 8.49 -23.08 -0.75
CA GLY A 66 8.04 -24.46 -0.55
C GLY A 66 6.51 -24.58 -0.42
N LYS A 67 6.00 -25.82 -0.31
CA LYS A 67 4.55 -26.10 -0.38
C LYS A 67 3.71 -25.35 0.65
N LEU A 68 4.19 -25.26 1.89
CA LEU A 68 3.49 -24.56 2.99
C LEU A 68 3.34 -23.07 2.69
N LEU A 69 4.46 -22.37 2.45
CA LEU A 69 4.43 -20.95 2.11
C LEU A 69 3.64 -20.65 0.84
N LYS A 70 3.74 -21.52 -0.17
CA LYS A 70 2.95 -21.41 -1.39
C LYS A 70 1.45 -21.51 -1.12
N GLY A 71 1.02 -22.41 -0.26
CA GLY A 71 -0.37 -22.52 0.17
C GLY A 71 -0.85 -21.25 0.88
N ALA A 72 -0.08 -20.79 1.86
CA ALA A 72 -0.38 -19.58 2.64
C ALA A 72 -0.43 -18.31 1.75
N ALA A 73 0.55 -18.12 0.86
CA ALA A 73 0.61 -16.97 -0.04
C ALA A 73 -0.57 -16.93 -1.03
N ARG A 74 -1.05 -18.10 -1.47
CA ARG A 74 -2.24 -18.19 -2.31
C ARG A 74 -3.51 -17.87 -1.52
N ALA A 75 -3.64 -18.39 -0.30
CA ALA A 75 -4.76 -18.07 0.58
C ALA A 75 -4.82 -16.56 0.86
N PHE A 76 -3.70 -15.94 1.23
CA PHE A 76 -3.59 -14.50 1.47
C PHE A 76 -4.12 -13.65 0.30
N LYS A 77 -3.78 -14.03 -0.94
CA LYS A 77 -4.27 -13.33 -2.14
C LYS A 77 -5.76 -13.54 -2.39
N ASN A 78 -6.25 -14.76 -2.18
CA ASN A 78 -7.65 -15.09 -2.40
C ASN A 78 -8.59 -14.40 -1.39
N GLU A 79 -8.11 -14.16 -0.18
CA GLU A 79 -8.82 -13.39 0.87
C GLU A 79 -8.88 -11.90 0.58
N ARG A 80 -8.11 -11.41 -0.39
CA ARG A 80 -7.98 -9.98 -0.74
C ARG A 80 -8.23 -9.74 -2.23
N PRO A 81 -9.42 -10.12 -2.75
CA PRO A 81 -9.75 -9.95 -4.17
C PRO A 81 -9.65 -8.49 -4.62
N GLU A 82 -9.91 -7.52 -3.74
CA GLU A 82 -9.82 -6.10 -4.02
C GLU A 82 -8.41 -5.67 -4.49
N PHE A 83 -7.35 -6.36 -4.04
CA PHE A 83 -5.99 -6.13 -4.52
C PHE A 83 -5.59 -7.05 -5.68
N TYR A 84 -6.02 -8.32 -5.62
CA TYR A 84 -5.40 -9.41 -6.40
C TYR A 84 -6.31 -10.09 -7.41
N LEU A 85 -7.61 -9.80 -7.43
CA LEU A 85 -8.54 -10.37 -8.40
C LEU A 85 -8.06 -10.02 -9.81
N ARG A 86 -7.98 -11.03 -10.68
CA ARG A 86 -7.56 -10.84 -12.06
C ARG A 86 -8.56 -9.89 -12.74
N GLU A 87 -8.05 -8.91 -13.51
CA GLU A 87 -8.82 -7.90 -14.25
C GLU A 87 -9.51 -6.81 -13.41
N PHE A 88 -9.94 -7.12 -12.19
CA PHE A 88 -10.71 -6.20 -11.34
C PHE A 88 -9.95 -5.68 -10.11
N GLY A 89 -8.92 -6.39 -9.67
CA GLY A 89 -8.11 -5.99 -8.52
C GLY A 89 -7.31 -4.71 -8.80
N LEU A 90 -7.03 -3.95 -7.74
CA LEU A 90 -6.31 -2.67 -7.82
C LEU A 90 -5.01 -2.78 -8.62
N ARG A 91 -4.26 -3.88 -8.45
CA ARG A 91 -3.03 -4.12 -9.21
C ARG A 91 -3.26 -4.15 -10.73
N SER A 92 -4.34 -4.78 -11.19
CA SER A 92 -4.67 -4.84 -12.62
C SER A 92 -5.16 -3.50 -13.14
N ARG A 93 -5.86 -2.72 -12.30
CA ARG A 93 -6.43 -1.42 -12.68
C ARG A 93 -5.41 -0.29 -12.68
N SER A 94 -4.43 -0.32 -11.76
CA SER A 94 -3.36 0.66 -11.62
C SER A 94 -2.36 0.68 -12.78
N VAL A 95 -2.44 -0.29 -13.69
CA VAL A 95 -1.60 -0.33 -14.90
C VAL A 95 -2.06 0.70 -15.96
N HIS A 96 -3.32 1.14 -15.89
CA HIS A 96 -3.88 2.14 -16.79
C HIS A 96 -4.03 3.48 -16.04
N TYR A 97 -3.92 4.61 -16.75
CA TYR A 97 -4.00 5.97 -16.19
C TYR A 97 -5.37 6.34 -15.56
N GLY A 98 -6.33 5.39 -15.53
CA GLY A 98 -7.73 5.63 -15.20
C GLY A 98 -8.22 5.49 -13.74
N PRO A 99 -7.49 4.95 -12.74
CA PRO A 99 -8.13 4.59 -11.47
C PRO A 99 -8.09 5.68 -10.38
N VAL A 100 -7.41 6.79 -10.59
CA VAL A 100 -7.23 7.81 -9.55
C VAL A 100 -7.44 9.20 -10.12
N ARG A 101 -8.30 9.99 -9.48
CA ARG A 101 -8.50 11.41 -9.80
C ARG A 101 -8.21 12.28 -8.56
N PRO A 102 -7.58 13.45 -8.73
CA PRO A 102 -7.47 14.43 -7.67
C PRO A 102 -8.87 15.02 -7.39
N GLY A 103 -9.47 14.65 -6.26
CA GLY A 103 -10.82 15.08 -5.88
C GLY A 103 -11.91 14.42 -6.72
N THR A 104 -12.82 13.67 -6.07
CA THR A 104 -13.98 13.09 -6.76
C THR A 104 -15.20 14.01 -6.62
N PRO A 105 -16.12 14.03 -7.61
CA PRO A 105 -17.42 14.69 -7.50
C PRO A 105 -18.35 14.07 -6.43
N ARG A 106 -17.94 12.97 -5.79
CA ARG A 106 -18.75 12.18 -4.84
C ARG A 106 -18.05 11.92 -3.50
N TYR A 107 -16.95 12.62 -3.22
CA TYR A 107 -16.38 12.66 -1.87
C TYR A 107 -17.46 13.15 -0.90
N ILE A 108 -17.78 12.31 0.08
CA ILE A 108 -18.57 12.74 1.23
C ILE A 108 -17.54 13.17 2.27
N PRO A 109 -17.30 14.48 2.45
CA PRO A 109 -16.48 14.94 3.56
C PRO A 109 -17.03 14.36 4.86
N PRO A 110 -16.16 13.99 5.81
CA PRO A 110 -16.62 13.58 7.12
C PRO A 110 -17.45 14.73 7.72
N GLN A 111 -18.43 14.40 8.57
CA GLN A 111 -19.42 15.36 9.07
C GLN A 111 -18.75 16.64 9.59
N PRO A 112 -19.37 17.83 9.43
CA PRO A 112 -18.81 19.08 9.93
C PRO A 112 -18.43 18.93 11.41
N GLY A 113 -17.12 18.98 11.72
CA GLY A 113 -16.57 18.75 13.06
C GLY A 113 -15.65 17.51 13.19
N ALA A 114 -15.63 16.62 12.21
CA ALA A 114 -14.69 15.49 12.16
C ALA A 114 -13.37 15.94 11.51
N VAL A 115 -12.36 16.18 12.35
CA VAL A 115 -10.99 16.52 11.94
C VAL A 115 -10.21 15.22 11.78
N ASN A 116 -9.79 14.89 10.56
CA ASN A 116 -8.86 13.78 10.32
C ASN A 116 -7.44 14.27 10.66
N PHE A 117 -6.97 13.96 11.88
CA PHE A 117 -5.58 14.20 12.25
C PHE A 117 -4.69 13.13 11.64
N ASN A 118 -4.01 13.47 10.55
CA ASN A 118 -2.92 12.66 10.03
C ASN A 118 -1.61 13.06 10.72
N PHE A 119 -1.28 12.36 11.80
CA PHE A 119 0.01 12.52 12.48
C PHE A 119 1.09 11.71 11.75
N SER A 120 1.45 12.13 10.53
CA SER A 120 2.70 11.68 9.91
C SER A 120 3.84 12.44 10.56
N VAL A 121 4.81 11.74 11.16
CA VAL A 121 5.99 12.36 11.78
C VAL A 121 6.76 13.10 10.67
N PRO A 122 6.90 14.43 10.73
CA PRO A 122 7.66 15.16 9.73
C PRO A 122 9.13 14.76 9.86
N GLN A 123 9.72 14.21 8.80
CA GLN A 123 11.19 14.23 8.70
C GLN A 123 11.62 15.69 8.66
N ALA A 124 12.59 16.01 9.52
CA ALA A 124 12.94 17.36 9.95
C ALA A 124 13.11 18.35 8.79
N SER A 125 12.11 19.21 8.62
CA SER A 125 12.26 20.49 7.92
C SER A 125 12.62 21.56 8.95
N ALA A 126 13.51 22.47 8.56
CA ALA A 126 14.05 23.60 9.32
C ALA A 126 13.03 24.31 10.25
N PRO A 127 13.48 24.94 11.35
CA PRO A 127 12.59 25.42 12.41
C PRO A 127 11.58 26.43 11.86
N GLN A 128 10.33 26.00 11.71
CA GLN A 128 9.23 26.87 11.33
C GLN A 128 8.92 27.80 12.50
N GLN A 129 8.85 29.10 12.19
CA GLN A 129 8.45 30.14 13.12
C GLN A 129 7.09 29.81 13.76
N GLN A 130 7.02 29.97 15.08
CA GLN A 130 5.82 29.76 15.89
C GLN A 130 4.60 30.48 15.27
N GLY A 131 3.50 29.74 15.12
CA GLY A 131 2.17 30.32 14.95
C GLY A 131 1.43 30.05 13.64
N ARG A 132 1.82 29.05 12.83
CA ARG A 132 0.98 28.58 11.71
C ARG A 132 0.62 27.11 11.86
N ALA A 133 -0.67 26.85 12.08
CA ALA A 133 -1.25 25.55 11.77
C ALA A 133 -1.51 25.53 10.25
N ASP A 134 -0.74 24.73 9.51
CA ASP A 134 -1.01 24.47 8.10
C ASP A 134 -2.21 23.53 8.00
N PHE A 135 -3.34 24.08 7.57
CA PHE A 135 -4.51 23.29 7.20
C PHE A 135 -4.33 22.81 5.75
N SER A 136 -3.98 21.53 5.55
CA SER A 136 -3.91 20.98 4.19
C SER A 136 -5.33 20.67 3.68
N LEU A 137 -5.95 21.64 3.02
CA LEU A 137 -7.26 21.51 2.35
C LEU A 137 -7.15 20.84 0.95
N TYR A 138 -6.03 20.17 0.65
CA TYR A 138 -5.55 19.96 -0.71
C TYR A 138 -5.79 18.53 -1.25
N GLY A 139 -6.26 18.46 -2.50
CA GLY A 139 -7.06 17.36 -3.08
C GLY A 139 -6.45 15.97 -3.04
N THR A 140 -6.76 15.23 -1.99
CA THR A 140 -6.38 13.83 -1.80
C THR A 140 -6.80 12.93 -2.97
N PHE A 141 -6.01 11.90 -3.24
CA PHE A 141 -6.29 10.91 -4.27
C PHE A 141 -7.22 9.81 -3.74
N TYR A 142 -8.31 9.56 -4.45
CA TYR A 142 -9.28 8.51 -4.14
C TYR A 142 -9.47 7.59 -5.35
N PHE A 143 -9.87 6.34 -5.10
CA PHE A 143 -10.35 5.45 -6.15
C PHE A 143 -11.74 5.88 -6.60
N ASP A 144 -11.97 5.88 -7.91
CA ASP A 144 -13.26 6.30 -8.51
C ASP A 144 -14.38 5.24 -8.37
N ASP A 145 -14.10 4.04 -7.86
CA ASP A 145 -15.04 2.92 -7.93
C ASP A 145 -15.94 2.75 -6.69
N GLU A 146 -17.23 2.57 -6.95
CA GLU A 146 -18.30 2.80 -5.98
C GLU A 146 -18.60 1.65 -5.03
N LYS A 147 -18.02 0.45 -5.26
CA LYS A 147 -18.48 -0.79 -4.64
C LYS A 147 -17.50 -1.46 -3.67
N ASP A 148 -16.20 -1.23 -3.79
CA ASP A 148 -15.21 -2.10 -3.13
C ASP A 148 -14.37 -1.41 -2.05
N PHE A 149 -14.42 -0.08 -1.96
CA PHE A 149 -13.57 0.67 -1.02
C PHE A 149 -14.34 1.69 -0.20
N ASP A 150 -13.89 1.82 1.05
CA ASP A 150 -14.28 2.90 1.94
C ASP A 150 -13.97 4.24 1.26
N ARG A 151 -15.02 4.97 0.92
CA ARG A 151 -14.96 6.27 0.21
C ARG A 151 -14.30 7.37 1.04
N THR A 152 -14.02 7.10 2.32
CA THR A 152 -13.31 8.00 3.23
C THR A 152 -11.81 7.70 3.28
N ALA A 153 -11.37 6.53 2.80
CA ALA A 153 -9.98 6.15 2.80
C ALA A 153 -9.28 6.61 1.52
N THR A 154 -8.14 7.26 1.69
CA THR A 154 -7.31 7.73 0.59
C THR A 154 -6.60 6.56 -0.07
N VAL A 155 -6.21 6.70 -1.34
CA VAL A 155 -5.43 5.65 -2.03
C VAL A 155 -4.16 5.30 -1.25
N ARG A 156 -3.50 6.31 -0.67
CA ARG A 156 -2.32 6.14 0.17
C ARG A 156 -2.62 5.33 1.44
N ASP A 157 -3.73 5.62 2.12
CA ASP A 157 -4.09 4.91 3.35
C ASP A 157 -4.45 3.45 3.09
N ILE A 158 -5.12 3.17 1.96
CA ILE A 158 -5.40 1.81 1.48
C ILE A 158 -4.09 1.05 1.23
N CYS A 159 -3.14 1.67 0.52
CA CYS A 159 -1.83 1.05 0.25
C CYS A 159 -1.02 0.84 1.53
N SER A 160 -1.01 1.82 2.44
CA SER A 160 -0.31 1.75 3.72
C SER A 160 -0.82 0.61 4.60
N ARG A 161 -2.16 0.49 4.72
CA ARG A 161 -2.80 -0.61 5.44
C ARG A 161 -2.41 -1.97 4.86
N HIS A 162 -2.49 -2.09 3.54
CA HIS A 162 -2.15 -3.35 2.88
C HIS A 162 -0.68 -3.73 3.01
N ILE A 163 0.25 -2.76 2.96
CA ILE A 163 1.67 -2.98 3.27
C ILE A 163 1.83 -3.49 4.72
N GLY A 164 1.07 -2.94 5.67
CA GLY A 164 1.04 -3.42 7.06
C GLY A 164 0.57 -4.87 7.17
N GLU A 165 -0.50 -5.23 6.45
CA GLU A 165 -1.01 -6.61 6.40
C GLU A 165 0.01 -7.59 5.81
N ILE A 166 0.69 -7.21 4.72
CA ILE A 166 1.75 -8.03 4.13
C ILE A 166 2.94 -8.19 5.09
N ALA A 167 3.32 -7.11 5.80
CA ALA A 167 4.38 -7.18 6.81
C ALA A 167 4.05 -8.21 7.90
N ALA A 168 2.85 -8.11 8.47
CA ALA A 168 2.37 -9.05 9.49
C ALA A 168 2.31 -10.49 8.95
N PHE A 169 1.89 -10.66 7.69
CA PHE A 169 1.84 -11.97 7.05
C PHE A 169 3.25 -12.59 6.85
N ILE A 170 4.23 -11.80 6.41
CA ILE A 170 5.62 -12.26 6.30
C ILE A 170 6.18 -12.64 7.68
N ASP A 171 5.92 -11.83 8.71
CA ASP A 171 6.37 -12.11 10.08
C ASP A 171 5.74 -13.40 10.62
N GLN A 172 4.46 -13.65 10.32
CA GLN A 172 3.80 -14.92 10.66
C GLN A 172 4.45 -16.10 9.94
N CYS A 173 4.70 -15.98 8.64
CA CYS A 173 5.37 -17.01 7.85
C CYS A 173 6.78 -17.35 8.39
N GLU A 174 7.50 -16.37 8.94
CA GLU A 174 8.81 -16.58 9.56
C GLU A 174 8.70 -17.30 10.91
N LYS A 175 7.69 -16.98 11.73
CA LYS A 175 7.42 -17.69 12.99
C LYS A 175 7.08 -19.15 12.72
N ASP A 176 6.16 -19.41 11.80
CA ASP A 176 5.75 -20.76 11.40
C ASP A 176 6.91 -21.56 10.79
N ALA A 177 7.92 -20.88 10.23
CA ALA A 177 9.15 -21.50 9.74
C ALA A 177 10.11 -21.94 10.84
N SER A 178 10.05 -21.27 11.99
CA SER A 178 10.96 -21.43 13.12
C SER A 178 10.46 -22.40 14.18
N GLU A 179 9.15 -22.69 14.22
CA GLU A 179 8.58 -23.65 15.18
C GLU A 179 8.86 -25.10 14.74
N PRO A 180 9.41 -25.96 15.63
CA PRO A 180 9.51 -27.38 15.35
C PRO A 180 8.11 -28.01 15.27
N PRO A 181 7.90 -29.06 14.45
CA PRO A 181 6.61 -29.73 14.38
C PRO A 181 6.23 -30.23 15.78
N GLN A 182 5.04 -29.85 16.27
CA GLN A 182 4.55 -30.36 17.53
C GLN A 182 4.47 -31.89 17.48
N PRO A 183 4.93 -32.61 18.52
CA PRO A 183 4.80 -34.05 18.56
C PRO A 183 3.31 -34.39 18.47
N ALA A 184 2.96 -35.25 17.52
CA ALA A 184 1.62 -35.79 17.42
C ALA A 184 1.25 -36.42 18.76
N SER A 185 0.27 -35.82 19.44
CA SER A 185 -0.38 -36.43 20.59
C SER A 185 -1.13 -37.66 20.08
N ASN A 186 -0.58 -38.84 20.37
CA ASN A 186 -1.19 -40.15 20.15
C ASN A 186 -2.44 -40.34 21.00
#